data_AF-N6XDA8-F1
#
_entry.id   AF-N6XDA8-F1
#
_cell.length_a   1.000
_cell.length_b   1.000
_cell.length_c   1.000
_cell.angle_alpha   90.00
_cell.angle_beta   90.00
_cell.angle_gamma   90.00
#
_symmetry.space_group_name_H-M   'P 1'
#
loop_
_entity.id
_entity.type
_entity.pdbx_description
1 polymer ?
#
loop_
_entity_poly.entity_id
_entity_poly.type
_entity_poly.pdbx_seq_one_letter_code
_entity_poly.pdbx_strand_id
1 'polypeptide(L)'
;MPKEFYMIQPHSGLRAAFVALLMVLFMQPLLATAQVTDINSAINKAGRERMLSQRMAKAYFQLGQGIDTARSQRVLDASIALFDRQLVELKNYAPNAQTRETSLKLEKAWIAYKDVLVGAAPSRERAPEVLKLSDEVLGLAHQLTGQFEALSGTQAGRLVNISGRQRMLSQRMAKLHQALNWNLPAGTMREDLAAARKEFAAAMAELEAAPINTDKLKSDLKLASQQWFFFQNALDEKGQDTLTRATNVATTSERILEMMEAVVTGYEALH
;
A
#
# COMPACT_ATOMS: atom_id res chain seq x y z
N MET A 1 -19.81 37.66 -67.06
CA MET A 1 -19.17 36.97 -65.91
C MET A 1 -18.04 37.85 -65.41
N PRO A 2 -17.76 38.02 -64.09
CA PRO A 2 -18.43 37.54 -62.87
C PRO A 2 -19.01 38.69 -61.99
N LYS A 3 -20.25 38.52 -61.48
CA LYS A 3 -20.65 38.32 -60.06
C LYS A 3 -20.51 39.54 -59.13
N GLU A 4 -21.61 40.30 -59.03
CA GLU A 4 -21.91 41.22 -57.93
C GLU A 4 -22.04 40.46 -56.61
N PHE A 5 -21.32 40.90 -55.59
CA PHE A 5 -21.44 40.41 -54.22
C PHE A 5 -22.56 41.18 -53.51
N TYR A 6 -23.66 40.48 -53.20
CA TYR A 6 -24.69 40.97 -52.27
C TYR A 6 -24.14 40.94 -50.84
N MET A 7 -24.14 42.11 -50.19
CA MET A 7 -24.00 42.21 -48.74
C MET A 7 -25.26 41.67 -48.06
N ILE A 8 -25.11 40.61 -47.26
CA ILE A 8 -26.12 40.15 -46.30
C ILE A 8 -25.57 40.46 -44.91
N GLN A 9 -26.24 41.36 -44.19
CA GLN A 9 -25.97 41.61 -42.78
C GLN A 9 -26.49 40.44 -41.93
N PRO A 10 -25.68 39.85 -41.04
CA PRO A 10 -26.19 38.85 -40.11
C PRO A 10 -26.84 39.51 -38.88
N HIS A 11 -28.11 39.17 -38.69
CA HIS A 11 -28.99 39.54 -37.59
C HIS A 11 -28.40 39.22 -36.20
N SER A 12 -28.40 40.23 -35.34
CA SER A 12 -27.95 40.27 -33.94
C SER A 12 -28.92 39.61 -32.94
N GLY A 13 -29.51 38.46 -33.31
CA GLY A 13 -30.57 37.81 -32.50
C GLY A 13 -30.27 36.41 -31.98
N LEU A 14 -29.25 35.70 -32.51
CA LEU A 14 -29.09 34.26 -32.26
C LEU A 14 -27.85 33.86 -31.43
N ARG A 15 -27.11 34.82 -30.86
CA ARG A 15 -25.88 34.53 -30.09
C ARG A 15 -26.06 34.51 -28.56
N ALA A 16 -27.21 34.93 -28.04
CA ALA A 16 -27.45 34.92 -26.59
C ALA A 16 -28.09 33.62 -26.05
N ALA A 17 -28.71 32.80 -26.90
CA ALA A 17 -29.34 31.55 -26.47
C ALA A 17 -28.41 30.31 -26.52
N PHE A 18 -27.23 30.43 -27.15
CA PHE A 18 -26.26 29.32 -27.24
C PHE A 18 -25.22 29.30 -26.12
N VAL A 19 -25.16 30.35 -25.28
CA VAL A 19 -24.22 30.42 -24.15
C VAL A 19 -24.85 29.86 -22.85
N ALA A 20 -26.18 29.75 -22.78
CA ALA A 20 -26.86 29.20 -21.60
C ALA A 20 -27.02 27.66 -21.62
N LEU A 21 -26.84 26.98 -22.78
CA LEU A 21 -26.97 25.52 -22.89
C LEU A 21 -25.64 24.76 -22.77
N LEU A 22 -24.51 25.46 -22.69
CA LEU A 22 -23.17 24.87 -22.51
C LEU A 22 -22.66 24.88 -21.06
N MET A 23 -23.42 25.48 -20.12
CA MET A 23 -23.06 25.48 -18.68
C MET A 23 -23.73 24.38 -17.84
N VAL A 24 -24.60 23.56 -18.43
CA VAL A 24 -25.28 22.47 -17.69
C VAL A 24 -24.61 21.10 -17.87
N LEU A 25 -23.58 20.98 -18.71
CA LEU A 25 -22.86 19.72 -18.96
C LEU A 25 -21.60 19.48 -18.12
N PHE A 26 -21.31 20.36 -17.15
CA PHE A 26 -20.18 20.19 -16.21
C PHE A 26 -20.57 19.91 -14.76
N MET A 27 -21.82 19.50 -14.49
CA MET A 27 -22.11 18.71 -13.28
C MET A 27 -21.78 17.23 -13.53
N GLN A 28 -20.50 16.97 -13.78
CA GLN A 28 -19.95 15.64 -13.54
C GLN A 28 -19.85 15.47 -12.02
N PRO A 29 -20.33 14.37 -11.41
CA PRO A 29 -20.00 14.06 -10.04
C PRO A 29 -18.51 13.68 -10.00
N LEU A 30 -17.64 14.69 -9.91
CA LEU A 30 -16.32 14.53 -9.34
C LEU A 30 -16.54 14.08 -7.90
N LEU A 31 -15.87 12.98 -7.52
CA LEU A 31 -16.01 12.23 -6.28
C LEU A 31 -16.99 11.04 -6.33
N ALA A 32 -16.80 10.13 -7.29
CA ALA A 32 -16.87 8.72 -6.95
C ALA A 32 -15.65 8.37 -6.07
N THR A 33 -15.62 8.87 -4.83
CA THR A 33 -14.74 8.30 -3.81
C THR A 33 -15.17 6.85 -3.67
N ALA A 34 -14.25 5.90 -3.85
CA ALA A 34 -14.51 4.51 -3.52
C ALA A 34 -14.75 4.43 -2.00
N GLN A 35 -15.99 4.70 -1.58
CA GLN A 35 -16.41 4.61 -0.20
C GLN A 35 -16.19 3.17 0.24
N VAL A 36 -15.69 2.99 1.46
CA VAL A 36 -15.74 1.69 2.11
C VAL A 36 -17.21 1.41 2.40
N THR A 37 -17.84 0.64 1.53
CA THR A 37 -19.23 0.21 1.68
C THR A 37 -19.34 -1.20 2.25
N ASP A 38 -18.20 -1.90 2.35
CA ASP A 38 -18.10 -3.30 2.70
C ASP A 38 -16.99 -3.55 3.74
N ILE A 39 -17.26 -4.44 4.69
CA ILE A 39 -16.36 -4.72 5.81
C ILE A 39 -15.08 -5.45 5.36
N ASN A 40 -15.13 -6.31 4.33
CA ASN A 40 -13.93 -6.96 3.80
C ASN A 40 -13.03 -5.94 3.11
N SER A 41 -13.61 -4.94 2.44
CA SER A 41 -12.85 -3.81 1.91
C SER A 41 -12.21 -2.95 2.99
N ALA A 42 -12.91 -2.74 4.13
CA ALA A 42 -12.33 -2.09 5.30
C ALA A 42 -11.11 -2.86 5.84
N ILE A 43 -11.21 -4.20 5.95
CA ILE A 43 -10.11 -5.08 6.37
C ILE A 43 -8.94 -4.99 5.38
N ASN A 44 -9.20 -5.04 4.07
CA ASN A 44 -8.14 -4.95 3.05
C ASN A 44 -7.40 -3.61 3.16
N LYS A 45 -8.13 -2.48 3.18
CA LYS A 45 -7.56 -1.13 3.23
C LYS A 45 -6.78 -0.89 4.53
N ALA A 46 -7.37 -1.17 5.69
CA ALA A 46 -6.65 -1.08 6.97
C ALA A 46 -5.42 -2.00 7.00
N GLY A 47 -5.56 -3.21 6.44
CA GLY A 47 -4.48 -4.17 6.29
C GLY A 47 -3.37 -3.69 5.37
N ARG A 48 -3.68 -2.85 4.39
CA ARG A 48 -2.73 -2.24 3.46
C ARG A 48 -1.95 -1.10 4.12
N GLU A 49 -2.55 -0.34 5.03
CA GLU A 49 -1.83 0.70 5.81
C GLU A 49 -0.65 0.09 6.59
N ARG A 50 -0.82 -1.14 7.10
CA ARG A 50 0.30 -1.92 7.67
C ARG A 50 1.44 -2.09 6.68
N MET A 51 1.14 -2.52 5.45
CA MET A 51 2.14 -2.73 4.42
C MET A 51 2.80 -1.41 4.00
N LEU A 52 2.00 -0.36 3.77
CA LEU A 52 2.49 0.94 3.34
C LEU A 52 3.46 1.54 4.37
N SER A 53 3.18 1.41 5.67
CA SER A 53 4.10 1.85 6.73
C SER A 53 5.50 1.25 6.58
N GLN A 54 5.59 -0.04 6.22
CA GLN A 54 6.86 -0.74 6.06
C GLN A 54 7.51 -0.43 4.70
N ARG A 55 6.69 -0.31 3.64
CA ARG A 55 7.15 -0.01 2.28
C ARG A 55 7.76 1.39 2.19
N MET A 56 7.21 2.37 2.90
CA MET A 56 7.76 3.72 2.98
C MET A 56 9.12 3.76 3.70
N ALA A 57 9.25 3.10 4.84
CA ALA A 57 10.54 2.98 5.53
C ALA A 57 11.59 2.29 4.66
N LYS A 58 11.20 1.21 3.98
CA LYS A 58 12.05 0.53 3.01
C LYS A 58 12.52 1.50 1.91
N ALA A 59 11.60 2.21 1.26
CA ALA A 59 11.95 3.18 0.21
C ALA A 59 12.86 4.31 0.73
N TYR A 60 12.62 4.81 1.94
CA TYR A 60 13.49 5.78 2.61
C TYR A 60 14.93 5.25 2.76
N PHE A 61 15.11 4.01 3.22
CA PHE A 61 16.43 3.39 3.34
C PHE A 61 17.07 3.11 1.99
N GLN A 62 16.29 2.82 0.94
CA GLN A 62 16.80 2.67 -0.43
C GLN A 62 17.39 3.97 -0.94
N LEU A 63 16.65 5.07 -0.77
CA LEU A 63 17.07 6.41 -1.19
C LEU A 63 18.36 6.83 -0.49
N GLY A 64 18.44 6.67 0.84
CA GLY A 64 19.65 7.02 1.61
C GLY A 64 20.87 6.15 1.30
N GLN A 65 20.67 4.98 0.70
CA GLN A 65 21.73 4.07 0.26
C GLN A 65 22.07 4.19 -1.24
N GLY A 66 21.35 5.01 -2.00
CA GLY A 66 21.52 5.07 -3.45
C GLY A 66 20.99 3.85 -4.22
N ILE A 67 20.10 3.05 -3.62
CA ILE A 67 19.51 1.86 -4.24
C ILE A 67 18.35 2.30 -5.14
N ASP A 68 18.53 2.14 -6.46
CA ASP A 68 17.50 2.41 -7.49
C ASP A 68 16.69 3.68 -7.20
N THR A 69 17.38 4.81 -7.01
CA THR A 69 16.81 6.02 -6.39
C THR A 69 15.57 6.53 -7.11
N ALA A 70 15.55 6.49 -8.44
CA ALA A 70 14.40 6.90 -9.24
C ALA A 70 13.16 6.04 -8.96
N ARG A 71 13.32 4.71 -8.85
CA ARG A 71 12.20 3.82 -8.49
C ARG A 71 11.81 3.98 -7.04
N SER A 72 12.79 4.05 -6.14
CA SER A 72 12.57 4.18 -4.70
C SER A 72 11.79 5.46 -4.36
N GLN A 73 12.08 6.57 -5.05
CA GLN A 73 11.31 7.80 -4.90
C GLN A 73 9.85 7.62 -5.35
N ARG A 74 9.62 7.03 -6.53
CA ARG A 74 8.26 6.73 -7.00
C ARG A 74 7.48 5.83 -6.04
N VAL A 75 8.14 4.83 -5.46
CA VAL A 75 7.54 3.94 -4.47
C VAL A 75 7.16 4.70 -3.20
N LEU A 76 8.03 5.59 -2.71
CA LEU A 76 7.76 6.43 -1.54
C LEU A 76 6.56 7.35 -1.80
N ASP A 77 6.59 8.12 -2.88
CA ASP A 77 5.53 9.10 -3.21
C ASP A 77 4.18 8.41 -3.40
N ALA A 78 4.14 7.32 -4.17
CA ALA A 78 2.92 6.56 -4.39
C ALA A 78 2.37 5.94 -3.10
N SER A 79 3.26 5.50 -2.19
CA SER A 79 2.84 4.91 -0.91
C SER A 79 2.27 5.97 0.04
N ILE A 80 2.87 7.17 0.10
CA ILE A 80 2.36 8.30 0.88
C ILE A 80 0.97 8.71 0.38
N ALA A 81 0.83 8.93 -0.93
CA ALA A 81 -0.44 9.36 -1.52
C ALA A 81 -1.56 8.32 -1.31
N LEU A 82 -1.20 7.03 -1.37
CA LEU A 82 -2.15 5.95 -1.15
C LEU A 82 -2.60 5.86 0.32
N PHE A 83 -1.65 6.01 1.26
CA PHE A 83 -1.91 6.03 2.70
C PHE A 83 -2.86 7.18 3.06
N ASP A 84 -2.54 8.42 2.62
CA ASP A 84 -3.37 9.60 2.88
C ASP A 84 -4.83 9.39 2.46
N ARG A 85 -5.03 8.89 1.23
CA ARG A 85 -6.37 8.66 0.68
C ARG A 85 -7.14 7.61 1.46
N GLN A 86 -6.52 6.46 1.74
CA GLN A 86 -7.19 5.35 2.41
C GLN A 86 -7.48 5.64 3.88
N LEU A 87 -6.59 6.36 4.57
CA LEU A 87 -6.85 6.77 5.95
C LEU A 87 -8.11 7.64 6.06
N VAL A 88 -8.34 8.56 5.10
CA VAL A 88 -9.58 9.34 5.04
C VAL A 88 -10.80 8.44 4.84
N GLU A 89 -10.72 7.48 3.91
CA GLU A 89 -11.80 6.51 3.67
C GLU A 89 -12.13 5.68 4.92
N LEU A 90 -11.11 5.17 5.62
CA LEU A 90 -11.25 4.37 6.84
C LEU A 90 -11.84 5.17 8.00
N LYS A 91 -11.45 6.44 8.13
CA LYS A 91 -12.02 7.36 9.12
C LYS A 91 -13.51 7.62 8.88
N ASN A 92 -13.92 7.79 7.64
CA ASN A 92 -15.31 8.03 7.28
C ASN A 92 -16.19 6.79 7.51
N TYR A 93 -15.63 5.59 7.35
CA TYR A 93 -16.35 4.34 7.59
C TYR A 93 -16.55 4.02 9.08
N ALA A 94 -15.49 4.18 9.89
CA ALA A 94 -15.36 3.83 11.31
C ALA A 94 -16.70 3.60 12.08
N PRO A 95 -17.23 2.36 12.06
CA PRO A 95 -18.64 2.07 12.37
C PRO A 95 -18.96 2.16 13.87
N ASN A 96 -17.96 2.16 14.75
CA ASN A 96 -18.15 2.24 16.20
C ASN A 96 -17.10 3.14 16.87
N ALA A 97 -17.26 3.40 18.17
CA ALA A 97 -16.36 4.28 18.92
C ALA A 97 -14.91 3.79 18.93
N GLN A 98 -14.69 2.47 19.04
CA GLN A 98 -13.37 1.88 19.13
C GLN A 98 -12.56 2.01 17.83
N THR A 99 -13.21 1.75 16.69
CA THR A 99 -12.62 1.93 15.35
C THR A 99 -12.35 3.42 15.07
N ARG A 100 -13.25 4.33 15.47
CA ARG A 100 -13.03 5.79 15.39
C ARG A 100 -11.79 6.22 16.18
N GLU A 101 -11.69 5.79 17.44
CA GLU A 101 -10.55 6.13 18.31
C GLU A 101 -9.23 5.63 17.70
N THR A 102 -9.21 4.39 17.21
CA THR A 102 -8.01 3.79 16.63
C THR A 102 -7.59 4.51 15.34
N SER A 103 -8.55 4.87 14.47
CA SER A 103 -8.28 5.64 13.24
C SER A 103 -7.72 7.04 13.54
N LEU A 104 -8.19 7.72 14.60
CA LEU A 104 -7.65 9.03 15.00
C LEU A 104 -6.21 8.91 15.55
N LYS A 105 -5.91 7.86 16.31
CA LYS A 105 -4.53 7.58 16.75
C LYS A 105 -3.62 7.28 15.56
N LEU A 106 -4.10 6.47 14.60
CA LEU A 106 -3.39 6.16 13.37
C LEU A 106 -3.09 7.42 12.57
N GLU A 107 -4.05 8.34 12.43
CA GLU A 107 -3.84 9.62 11.76
C GLU A 107 -2.76 10.46 12.44
N LYS A 108 -2.79 10.58 13.77
CA LYS A 108 -1.77 11.32 14.51
C LYS A 108 -0.37 10.74 14.28
N ALA A 109 -0.23 9.42 14.39
CA ALA A 109 1.04 8.73 14.15
C ALA A 109 1.49 8.88 12.68
N TRP A 110 0.54 8.83 11.74
CA TRP A 110 0.80 9.02 10.32
C TRP A 110 1.33 10.42 10.00
N ILE A 111 0.74 11.47 10.57
CA ILE A 111 1.22 12.85 10.37
C ILE A 111 2.67 13.00 10.82
N ALA A 112 3.01 12.48 12.01
CA ALA A 112 4.39 12.49 12.50
C ALA A 112 5.32 11.68 11.59
N TYR A 113 4.88 10.51 11.13
CA TYR A 113 5.68 9.68 10.24
C TYR A 113 5.94 10.33 8.88
N LYS A 114 4.90 10.91 8.28
CA LYS A 114 4.97 11.62 7.00
C LYS A 114 5.94 12.80 7.07
N ASP A 115 5.91 13.58 8.15
CA ASP A 115 6.83 14.71 8.36
C ASP A 115 8.30 14.26 8.30
N VAL A 116 8.62 13.12 8.92
CA VAL A 116 9.99 12.59 8.89
C VAL A 116 10.40 12.11 7.50
N LEU A 117 9.46 11.50 6.75
CA LEU A 117 9.70 11.00 5.40
C LEU A 117 9.91 12.13 4.37
N VAL A 118 9.21 13.26 4.50
CA VAL A 118 9.22 14.35 3.49
C VAL A 118 10.01 15.58 3.91
N GLY A 119 10.21 15.80 5.21
CA GLY A 119 10.76 17.04 5.75
C GLY A 119 12.25 17.26 5.49
N ALA A 120 13.01 16.20 5.19
CA ALA A 120 14.40 16.33 4.74
C ALA A 120 14.86 15.07 4.00
N ALA A 121 16.00 15.19 3.30
CA ALA A 121 16.61 14.08 2.58
C ALA A 121 16.91 12.87 3.51
N PRO A 122 16.84 11.64 2.99
CA PRO A 122 17.14 10.45 3.79
C PRO A 122 18.57 10.44 4.34
N SER A 123 18.72 10.20 5.65
CA SER A 123 20.02 10.11 6.31
C SER A 123 20.04 9.03 7.39
N ARG A 124 21.25 8.54 7.73
CA ARG A 124 21.44 7.55 8.80
C ARG A 124 21.06 8.10 10.19
N GLU A 125 21.24 9.41 10.39
CA GLU A 125 20.93 10.08 11.67
C GLU A 125 19.42 10.05 11.96
N ARG A 126 18.59 10.18 10.92
CA ARG A 126 17.12 10.18 11.02
C ARG A 126 16.49 8.79 10.88
N ALA A 127 17.25 7.81 10.37
CA ALA A 127 16.75 6.45 10.16
C ALA A 127 16.17 5.77 11.43
N PRO A 128 16.70 5.97 12.65
CA PRO A 128 16.08 5.43 13.88
C PRO A 128 14.66 5.95 14.10
N GLU A 129 14.39 7.22 13.79
CA GLU A 129 13.07 7.81 13.91
C GLU A 129 12.10 7.24 12.88
N VAL A 130 12.55 7.05 11.63
CA VAL A 130 11.78 6.37 10.57
C VAL A 130 11.42 4.95 10.98
N LEU A 131 12.35 4.20 11.58
CA LEU A 131 12.08 2.84 12.09
C LEU A 131 10.98 2.87 13.14
N LYS A 132 11.16 3.70 14.19
CA LYS A 132 10.19 3.83 15.29
C LYS A 132 8.79 4.18 14.79
N LEU A 133 8.67 5.22 13.97
CA LEU A 133 7.37 5.68 13.47
C LEU A 133 6.74 4.67 12.50
N SER A 134 7.54 3.97 11.68
CA SER A 134 7.02 2.89 10.84
C SER A 134 6.41 1.74 11.64
N ASP A 135 6.99 1.40 12.80
CA ASP A 135 6.49 0.33 13.66
C ASP A 135 5.29 0.79 14.51
N GLU A 136 5.24 2.05 14.93
CA GLU A 136 4.08 2.66 15.58
C GLU A 136 2.85 2.67 14.66
N VAL A 137 3.02 3.15 13.42
CA VAL A 137 1.96 3.14 12.39
C VAL A 137 1.52 1.71 12.07
N LEU A 138 2.46 0.77 11.95
CA LEU A 138 2.14 -0.65 11.76
C LEU A 138 1.27 -1.19 12.90
N GLY A 139 1.61 -0.91 14.15
CA GLY A 139 0.87 -1.39 15.32
C GLY A 139 -0.58 -0.88 15.32
N LEU A 140 -0.78 0.40 15.06
CA LEU A 140 -2.11 1.01 14.99
C LEU A 140 -2.93 0.49 13.80
N ALA A 141 -2.32 0.35 12.63
CA ALA A 141 -2.98 -0.24 11.46
C ALA A 141 -3.33 -1.72 11.70
N HIS A 142 -2.48 -2.47 12.43
CA HIS A 142 -2.76 -3.84 12.83
C HIS A 142 -3.94 -3.94 13.78
N GLN A 143 -3.98 -3.09 14.80
CA GLN A 143 -5.11 -3.00 15.71
C GLN A 143 -6.42 -2.69 14.96
N LEU A 144 -6.40 -1.70 14.06
CA LEU A 144 -7.57 -1.31 13.28
C LEU A 144 -8.04 -2.45 12.34
N THR A 145 -7.11 -3.15 11.69
CA THR A 145 -7.43 -4.31 10.84
C THR A 145 -8.11 -5.42 11.64
N GLY A 146 -7.58 -5.74 12.83
CA GLY A 146 -8.15 -6.77 13.70
C GLY A 146 -9.55 -6.39 14.22
N GLN A 147 -9.79 -5.11 14.49
CA GLN A 147 -11.13 -4.63 14.85
C GLN A 147 -12.13 -4.82 13.70
N PHE A 148 -11.74 -4.51 12.45
CA PHE A 148 -12.63 -4.76 11.30
C PHE A 148 -12.84 -6.25 11.03
N GLU A 149 -11.82 -7.09 11.19
CA GLU A 149 -11.96 -8.54 11.08
C GLU A 149 -12.94 -9.09 12.12
N ALA A 150 -12.82 -8.66 13.38
CA ALA A 150 -13.73 -9.06 14.45
C ALA A 150 -15.17 -8.62 14.18
N LEU A 151 -15.38 -7.44 13.58
CA LEU A 151 -16.70 -6.97 13.16
C LEU A 151 -17.26 -7.76 11.98
N SER A 152 -16.41 -8.20 11.04
CA SER A 152 -16.83 -9.06 9.92
C SER A 152 -17.30 -10.42 10.44
N GLY A 153 -16.48 -11.07 11.29
CA GLY A 153 -16.81 -12.38 11.86
C GLY A 153 -16.84 -13.52 10.84
N THR A 154 -16.43 -13.28 9.59
CA THR A 154 -16.47 -14.27 8.51
C THR A 154 -15.12 -14.93 8.26
N GLN A 155 -15.13 -16.15 7.70
CA GLN A 155 -13.92 -16.83 7.24
C GLN A 155 -13.22 -16.03 6.12
N ALA A 156 -13.99 -15.41 5.21
CA ALA A 156 -13.45 -14.58 4.14
C ALA A 156 -12.69 -13.37 4.69
N GLY A 157 -13.28 -12.64 5.65
CA GLY A 157 -12.62 -11.51 6.32
C GLY A 157 -11.31 -11.91 7.01
N ARG A 158 -11.28 -13.08 7.65
CA ARG A 158 -10.04 -13.64 8.23
C ARG A 158 -8.98 -13.93 7.17
N LEU A 159 -9.35 -14.52 6.03
CA LEU A 159 -8.42 -14.80 4.94
C LEU A 159 -7.91 -13.51 4.26
N VAL A 160 -8.75 -12.47 4.14
CA VAL A 160 -8.31 -11.12 3.72
C VAL A 160 -7.27 -10.56 4.70
N ASN A 161 -7.46 -10.71 6.02
CA ASN A 161 -6.45 -10.25 6.99
C ASN A 161 -5.13 -11.04 6.86
N ILE A 162 -5.19 -12.37 6.80
CA ILE A 162 -4.00 -13.24 6.76
C ILE A 162 -3.19 -12.99 5.48
N SER A 163 -3.85 -12.99 4.32
CA SER A 163 -3.21 -12.66 3.03
C SER A 163 -2.69 -11.21 3.03
N GLY A 164 -3.45 -10.27 3.61
CA GLY A 164 -3.03 -8.88 3.74
C GLY A 164 -1.78 -8.70 4.60
N ARG A 165 -1.61 -9.56 5.62
CA ARG A 165 -0.42 -9.58 6.48
C ARG A 165 0.83 -10.05 5.73
N GLN A 166 0.68 -10.94 4.76
CA GLN A 166 1.81 -11.39 3.92
C GLN A 166 2.40 -10.24 3.10
N ARG A 167 1.54 -9.35 2.56
CA ARG A 167 1.98 -8.10 1.92
C ARG A 167 2.86 -7.30 2.87
N MET A 168 2.43 -7.09 4.12
CA MET A 168 3.21 -6.35 5.12
C MET A 168 4.53 -7.06 5.46
N LEU A 169 4.50 -8.36 5.74
CA LEU A 169 5.69 -9.13 6.13
C LEU A 169 6.78 -9.08 5.05
N SER A 170 6.39 -9.15 3.77
CA SER A 170 7.34 -8.98 2.66
C SER A 170 8.09 -7.64 2.71
N GLN A 171 7.37 -6.56 3.00
CA GLN A 171 7.94 -5.21 3.09
C GLN A 171 8.74 -5.03 4.38
N ARG A 172 8.28 -5.60 5.50
CA ARG A 172 8.99 -5.58 6.79
C ARG A 172 10.34 -6.29 6.69
N MET A 173 10.39 -7.48 6.09
CA MET A 173 11.65 -8.20 5.87
C MET A 173 12.64 -7.38 5.04
N ALA A 174 12.18 -6.76 3.95
CA ALA A 174 13.02 -5.92 3.12
C ALA A 174 13.47 -4.62 3.82
N LYS A 175 12.58 -3.98 4.60
CA LYS A 175 12.89 -2.84 5.47
C LYS A 175 14.04 -3.19 6.42
N LEU A 176 13.90 -4.29 7.17
CA LEU A 176 14.90 -4.73 8.16
C LEU A 176 16.23 -5.10 7.50
N HIS A 177 16.19 -5.82 6.37
CA HIS A 177 17.40 -6.12 5.60
C HIS A 177 18.13 -4.84 5.17
N GLN A 178 17.40 -3.84 4.67
CA GLN A 178 18.01 -2.58 4.20
C GLN A 178 18.51 -1.70 5.34
N ALA A 179 17.85 -1.70 6.49
CA ALA A 179 18.34 -1.06 7.71
C ALA A 179 19.68 -1.68 8.17
N LEU A 180 19.76 -3.01 8.20
CA LEU A 180 20.98 -3.74 8.52
C LEU A 180 22.09 -3.48 7.49
N ASN A 181 21.75 -3.48 6.20
CA ASN A 181 22.67 -3.18 5.11
C ASN A 181 23.23 -1.74 5.18
N TRP A 182 22.44 -0.81 5.72
CA TRP A 182 22.87 0.57 5.95
C TRP A 182 23.68 0.74 7.24
N ASN A 183 24.06 -0.36 7.90
CA ASN A 183 24.80 -0.39 9.16
C ASN A 183 24.12 0.37 10.31
N LEU A 184 22.78 0.36 10.35
CA LEU A 184 22.05 0.83 11.53
C LEU A 184 22.26 -0.14 12.70
N PRO A 185 22.20 0.32 13.96
CA PRO A 185 22.31 -0.55 15.13
C PRO A 185 21.31 -1.70 15.04
N ALA A 186 21.81 -2.93 15.08
CA ALA A 186 20.99 -4.09 14.72
C ALA A 186 19.84 -4.36 15.71
N GLY A 187 19.98 -4.03 17.00
CA GLY A 187 18.94 -4.28 18.01
C GLY A 187 18.36 -5.70 17.89
N THR A 188 17.04 -5.80 17.74
CA THR A 188 16.29 -7.04 17.49
C THR A 188 16.02 -7.33 16.01
N MET A 189 16.58 -6.55 15.08
CA MET A 189 16.18 -6.60 13.65
C MET A 189 16.46 -7.96 13.01
N ARG A 190 17.49 -8.68 13.45
CA ARG A 190 17.81 -10.01 12.91
C ARG A 190 16.81 -11.06 13.38
N GLU A 191 16.45 -10.99 14.65
CA GLU A 191 15.43 -11.82 15.28
C GLU A 191 14.06 -11.54 14.65
N ASP A 192 13.71 -10.26 14.48
CA ASP A 192 12.46 -9.81 13.86
C ASP A 192 12.36 -10.25 12.39
N LEU A 193 13.48 -10.22 11.64
CA LEU A 193 13.53 -10.73 10.27
C LEU A 193 13.31 -12.25 10.25
N ALA A 194 13.97 -12.99 11.14
CA ALA A 194 13.78 -14.44 11.24
C ALA A 194 12.36 -14.82 11.66
N ALA A 195 11.76 -14.07 12.59
CA ALA A 195 10.37 -14.24 13.00
C ALA A 195 9.39 -13.96 11.85
N ALA A 196 9.60 -12.87 11.11
CA ALA A 196 8.77 -12.51 9.95
C ALA A 196 8.81 -13.59 8.85
N ARG A 197 9.97 -14.23 8.62
CA ARG A 197 10.07 -15.36 7.68
C ARG A 197 9.24 -16.56 8.13
N LYS A 198 9.32 -16.93 9.42
CA LYS A 198 8.56 -18.04 9.98
C LYS A 198 7.06 -17.77 9.92
N GLU A 199 6.64 -16.56 10.29
CA GLU A 199 5.24 -16.14 10.22
C GLU A 199 4.73 -16.18 8.78
N PHE A 200 5.52 -15.70 7.82
CA PHE A 200 5.14 -15.71 6.41
C PHE A 200 4.91 -17.13 5.90
N ALA A 201 5.86 -18.03 6.15
CA ALA A 201 5.78 -19.42 5.70
C ALA A 201 4.58 -20.16 6.32
N ALA A 202 4.34 -19.98 7.62
CA ALA A 202 3.21 -20.62 8.31
C ALA A 202 1.86 -20.13 7.75
N ALA A 203 1.73 -18.82 7.53
CA ALA A 203 0.50 -18.24 6.98
C ALA A 203 0.28 -18.60 5.51
N MET A 204 1.33 -18.74 4.69
CA MET A 204 1.20 -19.25 3.32
C MET A 204 0.62 -20.67 3.30
N ALA A 205 1.13 -21.56 4.15
CA ALA A 205 0.60 -22.93 4.26
C ALA A 205 -0.89 -22.93 4.66
N GLU A 206 -1.28 -22.01 5.56
CA GLU A 206 -2.67 -21.85 5.95
C GLU A 206 -3.56 -21.36 4.79
N LEU A 207 -3.10 -20.36 4.04
CA LEU A 207 -3.83 -19.83 2.87
C LEU A 207 -3.98 -20.90 1.79
N GLU A 208 -2.93 -21.67 1.50
CA GLU A 208 -2.95 -22.77 0.54
C GLU A 208 -3.92 -23.90 0.93
N ALA A 209 -4.05 -24.18 2.23
CA ALA A 209 -4.94 -25.21 2.76
C ALA A 209 -6.41 -24.76 2.88
N ALA A 210 -6.73 -23.49 2.62
CA ALA A 210 -8.08 -22.98 2.81
C ALA A 210 -9.09 -23.66 1.83
N PRO A 211 -10.16 -24.30 2.34
CA PRO A 211 -11.09 -25.07 1.51
C PRO A 211 -11.93 -24.21 0.56
N ILE A 212 -12.03 -22.90 0.83
CA ILE A 212 -12.77 -21.93 0.00
C ILE A 212 -11.97 -21.47 -1.24
N ASN A 213 -10.73 -21.94 -1.41
CA ASN A 213 -9.88 -21.54 -2.53
C ASN A 213 -10.47 -21.97 -3.88
N THR A 214 -10.75 -20.98 -4.72
CA THR A 214 -11.09 -21.18 -6.14
C THR A 214 -9.86 -21.59 -6.94
N ASP A 215 -10.04 -22.07 -8.18
CA ASP A 215 -8.90 -22.42 -9.04
C ASP A 215 -8.02 -21.21 -9.36
N LYS A 216 -8.62 -20.03 -9.48
CA LYS A 216 -7.88 -18.78 -9.60
C LYS A 216 -7.02 -18.51 -8.36
N LEU A 217 -7.60 -18.61 -7.16
CA LEU A 217 -6.85 -18.41 -5.91
C LEU A 217 -5.71 -19.40 -5.74
N LYS A 218 -5.92 -20.69 -6.08
CA LYS A 218 -4.86 -21.70 -6.09
C LYS A 218 -3.71 -21.32 -7.03
N SER A 219 -4.04 -20.80 -8.21
CA SER A 219 -3.05 -20.31 -9.17
C SER A 219 -2.27 -19.11 -8.64
N ASP A 220 -2.96 -18.11 -8.08
CA ASP A 220 -2.34 -16.91 -7.51
C ASP A 220 -1.45 -17.25 -6.31
N LEU A 221 -1.90 -18.15 -5.42
CA LEU A 221 -1.11 -18.65 -4.29
C LEU A 221 0.14 -19.39 -4.76
N LYS A 222 0.04 -20.20 -5.80
CA LYS A 222 1.21 -20.88 -6.40
C LYS A 222 2.23 -19.88 -6.94
N LEU A 223 1.78 -18.81 -7.60
CA LEU A 223 2.66 -17.74 -8.08
C LEU A 223 3.31 -16.98 -6.89
N ALA A 224 2.55 -16.71 -5.84
CA ALA A 224 3.08 -16.10 -4.62
C ALA A 224 4.15 -16.99 -3.96
N SER A 225 3.93 -18.30 -3.88
CA SER A 225 4.91 -19.27 -3.36
C SER A 225 6.19 -19.33 -4.20
N GLN A 226 6.11 -19.16 -5.53
CA GLN A 226 7.29 -19.01 -6.38
C GLN A 226 8.05 -17.71 -6.09
N GLN A 227 7.34 -16.58 -5.96
CA GLN A 227 7.98 -15.31 -5.62
C GLN A 227 8.58 -15.32 -4.20
N TRP A 228 7.97 -16.07 -3.28
CA TRP A 228 8.51 -16.30 -1.94
C TRP A 228 9.86 -17.01 -1.98
N PHE A 229 10.01 -18.04 -2.82
CA PHE A 229 11.31 -18.69 -3.02
C PHE A 229 12.38 -17.71 -3.51
N PHE A 230 12.09 -16.90 -4.54
CA PHE A 230 13.04 -15.90 -5.04
C PHE A 230 13.38 -14.83 -4.00
N PHE A 231 12.40 -14.38 -3.22
CA PHE A 231 12.63 -13.40 -2.18
C PHE A 231 13.49 -13.94 -1.04
N GLN A 232 13.27 -15.19 -0.61
CA GLN A 232 14.13 -15.85 0.39
C GLN A 232 15.57 -15.94 -0.09
N ASN A 233 15.79 -16.41 -1.32
CA ASN A 233 17.13 -16.49 -1.90
C ASN A 233 17.82 -15.11 -1.95
N ALA A 234 17.08 -14.05 -2.31
CA ALA A 234 17.62 -12.70 -2.31
C ALA A 234 18.02 -12.21 -0.92
N LEU A 235 17.28 -12.58 0.13
CA LEU A 235 17.61 -12.24 1.51
C LEU A 235 18.78 -13.06 2.09
N ASP A 236 19.04 -14.25 1.55
CA ASP A 236 20.10 -15.17 2.01
C ASP A 236 21.41 -15.05 1.20
N GLU A 237 21.39 -14.30 0.10
CA GLU A 237 22.53 -14.09 -0.79
C GLU A 237 23.73 -13.48 -0.03
N LYS A 238 24.92 -14.04 -0.25
CA LYS A 238 26.17 -13.59 0.40
C LYS A 238 27.32 -13.35 -0.58
N GLY A 239 27.25 -13.85 -1.81
CA GLY A 239 28.37 -13.86 -2.75
C GLY A 239 28.45 -12.65 -3.69
N GLN A 240 27.35 -11.92 -3.85
CA GLN A 240 27.28 -10.71 -4.70
C GLN A 240 27.77 -9.46 -3.97
N ASP A 241 28.01 -8.35 -4.67
CA ASP A 241 28.31 -7.06 -4.03
C ASP A 241 27.09 -6.49 -3.27
N THR A 242 27.36 -5.62 -2.30
CA THR A 242 26.35 -5.10 -1.37
C THR A 242 25.20 -4.36 -2.04
N LEU A 243 25.46 -3.58 -3.10
CA LEU A 243 24.43 -2.81 -3.78
C LEU A 243 23.53 -3.73 -4.62
N THR A 244 24.12 -4.70 -5.31
CA THR A 244 23.37 -5.71 -6.07
C THR A 244 22.46 -6.53 -5.16
N ARG A 245 22.97 -7.01 -4.00
CA ARG A 245 22.15 -7.74 -3.03
C ARG A 245 20.97 -6.91 -2.53
N ALA A 246 21.23 -5.66 -2.13
CA ALA A 246 20.17 -4.79 -1.63
C ALA A 246 19.11 -4.46 -2.70
N THR A 247 19.53 -4.36 -3.97
CA THR A 247 18.64 -4.17 -5.13
C THR A 247 17.81 -5.43 -5.42
N ASN A 248 18.39 -6.63 -5.30
CA ASN A 248 17.67 -7.88 -5.45
C ASN A 248 16.58 -8.04 -4.37
N VAL A 249 16.90 -7.72 -3.11
CA VAL A 249 15.90 -7.69 -2.02
C VAL A 249 14.81 -6.65 -2.28
N ALA A 250 15.19 -5.45 -2.74
CA ALA A 250 14.23 -4.40 -3.09
C ALA A 250 13.24 -4.87 -4.17
N THR A 251 13.75 -5.43 -5.27
CA THR A 251 12.95 -5.84 -6.42
C THR A 251 12.07 -7.06 -6.13
N THR A 252 12.61 -8.10 -5.49
CA THR A 252 11.86 -9.31 -5.16
C THR A 252 10.78 -9.07 -4.09
N SER A 253 11.02 -8.17 -3.13
CA SER A 253 9.99 -7.75 -2.17
C SER A 253 8.79 -7.06 -2.82
N GLU A 254 8.99 -6.33 -3.93
CA GLU A 254 7.89 -5.71 -4.68
C GLU A 254 7.12 -6.74 -5.52
N ARG A 255 7.81 -7.71 -6.13
CA ARG A 255 7.16 -8.78 -6.91
C ARG A 255 6.26 -9.66 -6.06
N ILE A 256 6.72 -10.08 -4.88
CA ILE A 256 5.89 -10.87 -3.97
C ILE A 256 4.72 -10.04 -3.42
N LEU A 257 4.91 -8.72 -3.19
CA LEU A 257 3.82 -7.82 -2.82
C LEU A 257 2.73 -7.80 -3.89
N GLU A 258 3.11 -7.68 -5.16
CA GLU A 258 2.17 -7.72 -6.29
C GLU A 258 1.39 -9.04 -6.34
N MET A 259 2.04 -10.19 -6.12
CA MET A 259 1.34 -11.48 -6.10
C MET A 259 0.39 -11.59 -4.90
N MET A 260 0.83 -11.17 -3.72
CA MET A 260 -0.04 -11.17 -2.54
C MET A 260 -1.20 -10.18 -2.66
N GLU A 261 -1.05 -9.11 -3.43
CA GLU A 261 -2.15 -8.19 -3.75
C GLU A 261 -3.26 -8.90 -4.54
N ALA A 262 -2.90 -9.73 -5.52
CA ALA A 262 -3.85 -10.52 -6.28
C ALA A 262 -4.58 -11.53 -5.38
N VAL A 263 -3.86 -12.19 -4.46
CA VAL A 263 -4.45 -13.13 -3.49
C VAL A 263 -5.45 -12.43 -2.58
N VAL A 264 -5.09 -11.27 -2.01
CA VAL A 264 -5.99 -10.49 -1.13
C VAL A 264 -7.26 -10.08 -1.88
N THR A 265 -7.11 -9.58 -3.12
CA THR A 265 -8.25 -9.19 -3.97
C THR A 265 -9.15 -10.39 -4.26
N GLY A 266 -8.56 -11.58 -4.47
CA GLY A 266 -9.30 -12.81 -4.68
C GLY A 266 -10.13 -13.20 -3.45
N TYR A 267 -9.59 -13.09 -2.24
CA TYR A 267 -10.34 -13.36 -1.01
C TYR A 267 -11.38 -12.28 -0.69
N GLU A 268 -11.08 -11.01 -0.96
CA GLU A 268 -12.03 -9.91 -0.74
C GLU A 268 -13.29 -10.07 -1.60
N ALA A 269 -13.16 -10.65 -2.80
CA ALA A 269 -14.27 -10.95 -3.69
C ALA A 269 -15.10 -12.19 -3.28
N LEU A 270 -14.67 -12.94 -2.28
CA LEU A 270 -15.48 -14.02 -1.70
C LEU A 270 -16.41 -13.40 -0.65
N HIS A 271 -17.68 -13.21 -1.03
CA HIS A 271 -18.75 -12.79 -0.10
C HIS A 271 -19.28 -13.98 0.71
#